data_AF-A0A8S2U8U1-F1
#
_entry.id   AF-A0A8S2U8U1-F1
#
_cell.length_a   1.000
_cell.length_b   1.000
_cell.length_c   1.000
_cell.angle_alpha   90.00
_cell.angle_beta   90.00
_cell.angle_gamma   90.00
#
_symmetry.space_group_name_H-M   'P 1'
#
loop_
_entity.id
_entity.type
_entity.pdbx_description
1 polymer ?
#
loop_
_entity_poly.entity_id
_entity_poly.type
_entity_poly.pdbx_seq_one_letter_code
_entity_poly.pdbx_strand_id
1 'polypeptide(L)'
;RLSITPEHDVIGVPADSRSKIVTSAVELSEVPTIIENDAVSHASISSQHCTLHHDFVLRMFGFRATDSHKSQNMRNELITRFLTALSVDYEKQWYIGKIRRSTLYILIESVEKAKHHCSLKLHWELLVQECRLSPFLWYLIRFNKINWVHKQSARLLFDHIFLTIELILAFHSARTRMENIRLLFPELVSIDPQIWNEVYQETSFYHQMATYILLDLKESYPVCWRVEMTKRCAQMLLKYESTAIKELYQTGMLGETERSHILELIEKKLFNLEFSHVKMPKTEQKTIENTFDLLFFVRSIPDSEKLTWEAIIKSKHEWFQPGEVLIEKGKIVSSAYLIVRGVVQCEIDTHYIMYRSSNIIGIDALFSKNLTAYGTYSVSGGLMEAYRIDTTLLNQLLVDDNIAPSIYCEIASHILSNKYQQNLKLNRLQVTLLLQNRAKFYRKQNGLLIHVEEYDRLFLVAGSISYCSKGENLVYDSILFKVFQTPTDILLDRSTVAYTWKNEDEIYLVKNDTINSRFSIQNFGSISNDLIYPRYSAQLVELSEY
;
A
#
# COMPACT_ATOMS: atom_id res chain seq x y z
N ARG A 1 -21.66 -56.16 -3.10
CA ARG A 1 -22.89 -56.92 -2.81
C ARG A 1 -23.51 -56.25 -1.57
N LEU A 2 -24.59 -55.49 -1.60
CA LEU A 2 -25.69 -55.31 -2.54
C LEU A 2 -26.01 -53.81 -2.69
N SER A 3 -26.28 -53.42 -3.93
CA SER A 3 -27.03 -52.24 -4.36
C SER A 3 -28.52 -52.42 -4.08
N ILE A 4 -29.26 -51.33 -3.85
CA ILE A 4 -30.63 -51.06 -4.36
C ILE A 4 -30.92 -49.56 -4.13
N THR A 5 -31.36 -48.89 -5.18
CA THR A 5 -32.00 -47.56 -5.22
C THR A 5 -33.53 -47.74 -5.45
N PRO A 6 -34.32 -46.67 -5.62
CA PRO A 6 -35.25 -46.12 -4.64
C PRO A 6 -36.73 -46.49 -4.91
N GLU A 7 -37.59 -46.35 -3.91
CA GLU A 7 -39.05 -46.33 -4.13
C GLU A 7 -39.62 -44.94 -3.82
N HIS A 8 -40.39 -44.47 -4.81
CA HIS A 8 -41.26 -43.32 -4.76
C HIS A 8 -42.45 -43.62 -3.85
N ASP A 9 -42.81 -42.66 -3.00
CA ASP A 9 -44.21 -42.52 -2.61
C ASP A 9 -44.65 -41.07 -2.70
N VAL A 10 -45.72 -40.91 -3.47
CA VAL A 10 -46.42 -39.68 -3.79
C VAL A 10 -47.54 -39.53 -2.77
N ILE A 11 -47.48 -38.50 -1.93
CA ILE A 11 -48.63 -38.08 -1.13
C ILE A 11 -48.95 -36.63 -1.50
N GLY A 12 -50.11 -36.48 -2.14
CA GLY A 12 -50.66 -35.19 -2.57
C GLY A 12 -51.18 -34.38 -1.39
N VAL A 13 -50.93 -33.07 -1.43
CA VAL A 13 -51.51 -32.07 -0.54
C VAL A 13 -52.13 -30.98 -1.42
N PRO A 14 -53.35 -30.48 -1.10
CA PRO A 14 -54.12 -29.64 -2.00
C PRO A 14 -53.58 -28.21 -2.05
N ALA A 15 -53.67 -27.63 -3.25
CA ALA A 15 -53.52 -26.21 -3.52
C ALA A 15 -54.77 -25.46 -3.05
N ASP A 16 -54.61 -24.51 -2.13
CA ASP A 16 -55.23 -23.18 -2.21
C ASP A 16 -54.96 -22.37 -0.93
N SER A 17 -54.18 -21.30 -1.06
CA SER A 17 -54.26 -20.05 -0.26
C SER A 17 -53.15 -19.09 -0.70
N ARG A 18 -53.39 -18.38 -1.80
CA ARG A 18 -52.58 -17.21 -2.19
C ARG A 18 -52.95 -16.03 -1.28
N SER A 19 -52.25 -15.89 -0.15
CA SER A 19 -52.19 -14.61 0.57
C SER A 19 -51.26 -13.66 -0.19
N LYS A 20 -51.82 -12.57 -0.74
CA LYS A 20 -51.08 -11.45 -1.32
C LYS A 20 -50.20 -10.82 -0.23
N ILE A 21 -48.90 -11.09 -0.24
CA ILE A 21 -47.91 -10.28 0.46
C ILE A 21 -47.66 -9.04 -0.41
N VAL A 22 -48.16 -7.91 0.05
CA VAL A 22 -47.81 -6.59 -0.48
C VAL A 22 -46.41 -6.27 0.04
N THR A 23 -45.39 -6.54 -0.77
CA THR A 23 -44.05 -5.99 -0.54
C THR A 23 -44.07 -4.52 -0.98
N SER A 24 -44.16 -3.61 -0.01
CA SER A 24 -43.84 -2.20 -0.24
C SER A 24 -42.36 -2.11 -0.63
N ALA A 25 -42.10 -1.78 -1.90
CA ALA A 25 -40.77 -1.42 -2.37
C ALA A 25 -40.35 -0.14 -1.63
N VAL A 26 -39.37 -0.25 -0.75
CA VAL A 26 -38.65 0.91 -0.22
C VAL A 26 -37.66 1.30 -1.31
N GLU A 27 -37.94 2.40 -2.00
CA GLU A 27 -36.96 3.07 -2.86
C GLU A 27 -35.82 3.58 -1.97
N LEU A 28 -34.70 2.86 -1.98
CA LEU A 28 -33.43 3.36 -1.46
C LEU A 28 -32.96 4.47 -2.40
N SER A 29 -33.00 5.72 -1.92
CA SER A 29 -32.40 6.84 -2.62
C SER A 29 -30.88 6.64 -2.72
N GLU A 30 -30.36 6.79 -3.93
CA GLU A 30 -28.92 6.80 -4.19
C GLU A 30 -28.29 7.96 -3.41
N VAL A 31 -27.42 7.63 -2.45
CA VAL A 31 -26.57 8.60 -1.75
C VAL A 31 -25.53 9.12 -2.75
N PRO A 32 -25.37 10.44 -2.93
CA PRO A 32 -24.44 10.98 -3.90
C PRO A 32 -22.99 10.63 -3.53
N THR A 33 -22.30 9.97 -4.45
CA THR A 33 -20.87 9.70 -4.40
C THR A 33 -20.12 11.01 -4.57
N ILE A 34 -19.59 11.57 -3.48
CA ILE A 34 -18.68 12.72 -3.54
C ILE A 34 -17.30 12.20 -3.95
N ILE A 35 -16.87 12.54 -5.16
CA ILE A 35 -15.53 12.29 -5.68
C ILE A 35 -14.56 13.21 -4.92
N GLU A 36 -13.63 12.63 -4.15
CA GLU A 36 -12.53 13.37 -3.53
C GLU A 36 -11.45 13.68 -4.57
N ASN A 37 -11.22 14.97 -4.81
CA ASN A 37 -10.09 15.46 -5.58
C ASN A 37 -8.86 15.54 -4.67
N ASP A 38 -8.07 14.47 -4.61
CA ASP A 38 -6.72 14.50 -4.03
C ASP A 38 -5.74 15.12 -5.04
N ALA A 39 -5.74 16.45 -5.12
CA ALA A 39 -4.68 17.21 -5.79
C ALA A 39 -4.09 18.22 -4.81
N VAL A 40 -3.12 17.77 -3.99
CA VAL A 40 -2.20 18.69 -3.32
C VAL A 40 -1.21 19.20 -4.38
N SER A 41 -1.48 20.38 -4.93
CA SER A 41 -0.57 21.06 -5.84
C SER A 41 0.70 21.45 -5.10
N HIS A 42 1.84 20.84 -5.44
CA HIS A 42 3.14 21.34 -5.03
C HIS A 42 3.43 22.67 -5.76
N ALA A 43 3.32 23.79 -5.03
CA ALA A 43 3.79 25.08 -5.51
C ALA A 43 5.33 25.09 -5.50
N SER A 44 5.93 25.03 -6.69
CA SER A 44 7.37 25.11 -6.90
C SER A 44 7.87 26.55 -6.69
N ILE A 45 8.58 26.81 -5.59
CA ILE A 45 9.41 28.01 -5.40
C ILE A 45 10.76 27.74 -6.08
N SER A 46 11.16 28.62 -7.01
CA SER A 46 12.46 28.54 -7.68
C SER A 46 13.59 28.91 -6.72
N SER A 47 14.67 28.13 -6.71
CA SER A 47 15.89 28.44 -5.96
C SER A 47 17.10 28.40 -6.89
N GLN A 48 17.78 29.54 -7.03
CA GLN A 48 19.13 29.61 -7.57
C GLN A 48 20.17 29.37 -6.45
N HIS A 49 21.17 28.55 -6.77
CA HIS A 49 22.49 28.33 -6.19
C HIS A 49 22.78 28.76 -4.73
N CYS A 50 23.16 27.78 -3.89
CA CYS A 50 24.36 27.89 -3.04
C CYS A 50 24.85 26.52 -2.52
N THR A 51 26.16 26.36 -2.43
CA THR A 51 26.90 25.14 -2.06
C THR A 51 27.23 25.07 -0.55
N LEU A 52 27.08 23.86 0.01
CA LEU A 52 27.76 23.27 1.19
C LEU A 52 27.74 24.00 2.55
N HIS A 53 26.98 23.45 3.51
CA HIS A 53 27.52 22.89 4.76
C HIS A 53 26.46 22.04 5.51
N HIS A 54 26.92 20.97 6.15
CA HIS A 54 26.14 20.00 6.93
C HIS A 54 25.50 20.60 8.21
N ASP A 55 24.43 19.93 8.66
CA ASP A 55 23.59 20.18 9.84
C ASP A 55 22.64 21.39 9.73
N PHE A 56 21.45 21.16 9.15
CA PHE A 56 20.37 22.14 9.20
C PHE A 56 18.97 21.54 9.31
N VAL A 57 18.47 21.46 10.54
CA VAL A 57 17.05 21.55 10.88
C VAL A 57 16.55 22.91 10.41
N LEU A 58 15.62 22.93 9.44
CA LEU A 58 14.75 24.06 9.04
C LEU A 58 15.09 25.43 9.67
N ARG A 59 15.98 26.23 9.04
CA ARG A 59 15.87 27.70 9.08
C ARG A 59 15.66 28.21 7.67
N MET A 60 14.40 28.47 7.35
CA MET A 60 14.05 29.62 6.53
C MET A 60 12.84 30.27 7.20
N PHE A 61 13.14 31.35 7.93
CA PHE A 61 12.37 32.55 8.27
C PHE A 61 12.90 33.05 9.62
N GLY A 62 13.25 34.33 9.69
CA GLY A 62 13.85 34.96 10.87
C GLY A 62 12.86 35.01 12.03
N PHE A 63 12.73 33.89 12.75
CA PHE A 63 11.95 33.80 13.97
C PHE A 63 12.74 34.43 15.13
N ARG A 64 12.18 35.47 15.76
CA ARG A 64 12.70 35.98 17.03
C ARG A 64 12.68 34.85 18.05
N ALA A 65 13.80 34.63 18.73
CA ALA A 65 14.03 33.52 19.65
C ALA A 65 13.07 33.45 20.86
N THR A 66 12.20 34.44 21.06
CA THR A 66 11.19 34.45 22.13
C THR A 66 9.92 33.65 21.78
N ASP A 67 9.65 33.37 20.50
CA ASP A 67 8.42 32.67 20.07
C ASP A 67 8.58 31.17 19.80
N SER A 68 9.81 30.62 19.83
CA SER A 68 10.04 29.18 19.58
C SER A 68 9.44 28.29 20.67
N HIS A 69 9.57 28.68 21.94
CA HIS A 69 9.01 27.93 23.07
C HIS A 69 7.47 27.95 23.07
N LYS A 70 6.86 29.11 22.75
CA LYS A 70 5.40 29.22 22.62
C LYS A 70 4.90 28.35 21.46
N SER A 71 5.60 28.37 20.33
CA SER A 71 5.26 27.55 19.16
C SER A 71 5.37 26.05 19.45
N GLN A 72 6.44 25.62 20.14
CA GLN A 72 6.58 24.22 20.56
C GLN A 72 5.48 23.79 21.54
N ASN A 73 5.13 24.64 22.51
CA ASN A 73 4.04 24.35 23.45
C ASN A 73 2.69 24.19 22.73
N MET A 74 2.39 25.07 21.76
CA MET A 74 1.17 24.98 20.96
C MET A 74 1.15 23.71 20.10
N ARG A 75 2.29 23.35 19.50
CA ARG A 75 2.45 22.09 18.75
C ARG A 75 2.20 20.87 19.64
N ASN A 76 2.81 20.84 20.83
CA ASN A 76 2.69 19.75 21.79
C ASN A 76 1.25 19.59 22.30
N GLU A 77 0.57 20.71 22.61
CA GLU A 77 -0.84 20.73 22.99
C GLU A 77 -1.72 20.18 21.87
N LEU A 78 -1.49 20.62 20.62
CA LEU A 78 -2.24 20.15 19.46
C LEU A 78 -2.09 18.63 19.26
N ILE A 79 -0.86 18.11 19.38
CA ILE A 79 -0.58 16.67 19.30
C ILE A 79 -1.27 15.92 20.44
N THR A 80 -1.22 16.44 21.67
CA THR A 80 -1.86 15.81 22.84
C THR A 80 -3.37 15.71 22.66
N ARG A 81 -4.01 16.78 22.15
CA ARG A 81 -5.44 16.77 21.82
C ARG A 81 -5.78 15.79 20.72
N PHE A 82 -4.98 15.74 19.65
CA PHE A 82 -5.18 14.77 18.58
C PHE A 82 -5.05 13.32 19.08
N LEU A 83 -4.00 13.02 19.84
CA LEU A 83 -3.81 11.70 20.45
C LEU A 83 -4.97 11.35 21.41
N THR A 84 -5.50 12.30 22.18
CA THR A 84 -6.67 12.09 23.04
C THR A 84 -7.94 11.83 22.22
N ALA A 85 -8.12 12.52 21.10
CA ALA A 85 -9.22 12.23 20.19
C ALA A 85 -9.08 10.84 19.54
N LEU A 86 -7.84 10.42 19.24
CA LEU A 86 -7.56 9.08 18.71
C LEU A 86 -7.91 7.98 19.72
N SER A 87 -7.57 8.11 21.01
CA SER A 87 -7.94 7.09 22.01
C SER A 87 -9.45 6.91 22.11
N VAL A 88 -10.21 8.00 22.16
CA VAL A 88 -11.68 7.97 22.16
C VAL A 88 -12.22 7.30 20.89
N ASP A 89 -11.60 7.54 19.74
CA ASP A 89 -12.03 6.90 18.51
C ASP A 89 -11.73 5.39 18.50
N TYR A 90 -10.60 4.96 19.03
CA TYR A 90 -10.29 3.53 19.18
C TYR A 90 -11.28 2.83 20.12
N GLU A 91 -11.64 3.44 21.25
CA GLU A 91 -12.68 2.91 22.14
C GLU A 91 -14.03 2.81 21.42
N LYS A 92 -14.41 3.83 20.65
CA LYS A 92 -15.62 3.81 19.83
C LYS A 92 -15.58 2.69 18.80
N GLN A 93 -14.45 2.50 18.12
CA GLN A 93 -14.25 1.43 17.14
C GLN A 93 -14.43 0.05 17.79
N TRP A 94 -13.88 -0.18 18.98
CA TRP A 94 -14.09 -1.41 19.73
C TRP A 94 -15.56 -1.59 20.14
N TYR A 95 -16.19 -0.54 20.66
CA TYR A 95 -17.59 -0.56 21.11
C TYR A 95 -18.54 -1.02 19.99
N ILE A 96 -18.32 -0.52 18.76
CA ILE A 96 -19.12 -0.88 17.59
C ILE A 96 -18.63 -2.16 16.88
N GLY A 97 -17.63 -2.87 17.42
CA GLY A 97 -17.16 -4.15 16.88
C GLY A 97 -16.28 -4.04 15.64
N LYS A 98 -15.55 -2.93 15.46
CA LYS A 98 -14.57 -2.76 14.36
C LYS A 98 -13.21 -3.40 14.66
N ILE A 99 -12.88 -3.56 15.94
CA ILE A 99 -11.61 -4.11 16.42
C ILE A 99 -11.83 -5.00 17.64
N ARG A 100 -10.93 -5.96 17.86
CA ARG A 100 -10.86 -6.78 19.08
C ARG A 100 -10.38 -6.00 20.30
N ARG A 101 -10.65 -6.54 21.49
CA ARG A 101 -10.20 -5.94 22.77
C ARG A 101 -8.68 -5.93 22.90
N SER A 102 -8.00 -6.97 22.42
CA SER A 102 -6.52 -7.03 22.41
C SER A 102 -5.92 -5.90 21.58
N THR A 103 -6.52 -5.63 20.43
CA THR A 103 -6.10 -4.56 19.51
C THR A 103 -6.35 -3.19 20.12
N LEU A 104 -7.50 -2.99 20.76
CA LEU A 104 -7.78 -1.77 21.53
C LEU A 104 -6.72 -1.51 22.61
N TYR A 105 -6.35 -2.54 23.39
CA TYR A 105 -5.36 -2.40 24.45
C TYR A 105 -4.02 -1.87 23.91
N ILE A 106 -3.54 -2.44 22.80
CA ILE A 106 -2.31 -2.00 22.12
C ILE A 106 -2.43 -0.54 21.66
N LEU A 107 -3.54 -0.19 21.01
CA LEU A 107 -3.77 1.16 20.47
C LEU A 107 -3.82 2.23 21.58
N ILE A 108 -4.46 1.92 22.71
CA ILE A 108 -4.54 2.84 23.86
C ILE A 108 -3.18 2.97 24.54
N GLU A 109 -2.48 1.85 24.76
CA GLU A 109 -1.14 1.87 25.36
C GLU A 109 -0.15 2.69 24.52
N SER A 110 -0.20 2.56 23.18
CA SER A 110 0.66 3.33 22.29
C SER A 110 0.33 4.82 22.31
N VAL A 111 -0.96 5.18 22.37
CA VAL A 111 -1.42 6.57 22.50
C VAL A 111 -0.95 7.19 23.80
N GLU A 112 -1.08 6.52 24.94
CA GLU A 112 -0.66 7.08 26.24
C GLU A 112 0.85 7.30 26.29
N LYS A 113 1.65 6.35 25.78
CA LYS A 113 3.11 6.53 25.64
C LYS A 113 3.45 7.72 24.72
N ALA A 114 2.74 7.87 23.61
CA ALA A 114 2.92 8.97 22.67
C ALA A 114 2.53 10.33 23.25
N LYS A 115 1.47 10.40 24.06
CA LYS A 115 1.03 11.61 24.76
C LYS A 115 2.11 12.12 25.72
N HIS A 116 2.73 11.23 26.49
CA HIS A 116 3.83 11.60 27.38
C HIS A 116 5.02 12.25 26.65
N HIS A 117 5.25 11.91 25.38
CA HIS A 117 6.35 12.44 24.57
C HIS A 117 5.91 13.48 23.55
N CYS A 118 4.61 13.81 23.48
CA CYS A 118 4.03 14.71 22.48
C CYS A 118 4.44 14.36 21.04
N SER A 119 4.42 13.08 20.68
CA SER A 119 5.00 12.59 19.42
C SER A 119 4.07 11.64 18.66
N LEU A 120 3.59 12.07 17.49
CA LEU A 120 2.83 11.22 16.57
C LEU A 120 3.70 10.12 15.98
N LYS A 121 4.96 10.46 15.68
CA LYS A 121 5.99 9.50 15.29
C LYS A 121 6.08 8.33 16.26
N LEU A 122 6.15 8.61 17.56
CA LEU A 122 6.24 7.56 18.58
C LEU A 122 5.01 6.65 18.58
N HIS A 123 3.80 7.20 18.45
CA HIS A 123 2.57 6.39 18.33
C HIS A 123 2.68 5.44 17.13
N TRP A 124 3.05 5.96 15.96
CA TRP A 124 3.22 5.17 14.75
C TRP A 124 4.30 4.09 14.90
N GLU A 125 5.47 4.43 15.43
CA GLU A 125 6.58 3.51 15.66
C GLU A 125 6.19 2.35 16.60
N LEU A 126 5.42 2.64 17.66
CA LEU A 126 4.91 1.63 18.56
C LEU A 126 3.92 0.67 17.86
N LEU A 127 3.04 1.19 16.99
CA LEU A 127 2.15 0.34 16.20
C LEU A 127 2.92 -0.53 15.20
N VAL A 128 3.93 0.02 14.53
CA VAL A 128 4.79 -0.72 13.61
C VAL A 128 5.63 -1.76 14.35
N GLN A 129 6.03 -1.49 15.60
CA GLN A 129 6.75 -2.45 16.43
C GLN A 129 5.89 -3.70 16.71
N GLU A 130 4.60 -3.54 16.95
CA GLU A 130 3.65 -4.66 17.12
C GLU A 130 3.42 -5.42 15.80
N CYS A 131 3.75 -4.82 14.66
CA CYS A 131 3.73 -5.49 13.36
C CYS A 131 5.00 -6.32 13.08
N ARG A 132 6.04 -6.24 13.93
CA ARG A 132 7.24 -7.08 13.84
C ARG A 132 6.93 -8.48 14.35
N LEU A 133 7.47 -9.50 13.68
CA LEU A 133 7.35 -10.86 14.21
C LEU A 133 8.23 -10.98 15.46
N SER A 134 7.72 -11.69 16.47
CA SER A 134 8.56 -12.07 17.60
C SER A 134 9.78 -12.88 17.11
N PRO A 135 10.96 -12.73 17.74
CA PRO A 135 12.16 -13.48 17.35
C PRO A 135 11.94 -14.99 17.29
N PHE A 136 11.07 -15.49 18.18
CA PHE A 136 10.64 -16.89 18.20
C PHE A 136 9.87 -17.28 16.93
N LEU A 137 8.85 -16.52 16.53
CA LEU A 137 8.09 -16.79 15.33
C LEU A 137 8.96 -16.67 14.07
N TRP A 138 9.83 -15.66 14.03
CA TRP A 138 10.78 -15.48 12.94
C TRP A 138 11.74 -16.67 12.82
N TYR A 139 12.23 -17.19 13.95
CA TYR A 139 13.01 -18.43 13.97
C TYR A 139 12.18 -19.60 13.44
N LEU A 140 10.95 -19.80 13.92
CA LEU A 140 10.08 -20.91 13.48
C LEU A 140 9.83 -20.91 11.96
N ILE A 141 9.61 -19.75 11.35
CA ILE A 141 9.38 -19.63 9.90
C ILE A 141 10.59 -20.13 9.09
N ARG A 142 11.81 -20.02 9.63
CA ARG A 142 13.01 -20.58 8.99
C ARG A 142 13.09 -22.11 9.04
N PHE A 143 12.35 -22.78 9.93
CA PHE A 143 12.28 -24.25 10.04
C PHE A 143 11.05 -24.85 9.36
N ASN A 144 10.73 -24.38 8.16
CA ASN A 144 9.56 -24.84 7.39
C ASN A 144 9.64 -26.31 6.89
N LYS A 145 10.78 -26.99 7.05
CA LYS A 145 10.94 -28.39 6.60
C LYS A 145 10.15 -29.42 7.42
N ILE A 146 9.75 -29.07 8.64
CA ILE A 146 9.04 -29.98 9.54
C ILE A 146 7.54 -29.66 9.50
N ASN A 147 6.71 -30.59 8.98
CA ASN A 147 5.28 -30.36 8.72
C ASN A 147 4.48 -29.81 9.91
N TRP A 148 4.71 -30.32 11.12
CA TRP A 148 3.97 -29.85 12.30
C TRP A 148 4.43 -28.45 12.76
N VAL A 149 5.73 -28.15 12.62
CA VAL A 149 6.29 -26.82 12.86
C VAL A 149 5.73 -25.83 11.84
N HIS A 150 5.74 -26.20 10.55
CA HIS A 150 5.15 -25.40 9.47
C HIS A 150 3.67 -25.07 9.75
N LYS A 151 2.89 -26.06 10.21
CA LYS A 151 1.48 -25.85 10.53
C LYS A 151 1.29 -24.86 11.69
N GLN A 152 2.11 -24.93 12.73
CA GLN A 152 2.02 -24.01 13.86
C GLN A 152 2.57 -22.61 13.52
N SER A 153 3.68 -22.53 12.78
CA SER A 153 4.24 -21.26 12.32
C SER A 153 3.28 -20.54 11.38
N ALA A 154 2.63 -21.25 10.46
CA ALA A 154 1.60 -20.69 9.59
C ALA A 154 0.42 -20.13 10.40
N ARG A 155 -0.04 -20.87 11.42
CA ARG A 155 -1.12 -20.39 12.31
C ARG A 155 -0.72 -19.10 13.03
N LEU A 156 0.45 -19.07 13.65
CA LEU A 156 0.95 -17.88 14.36
C LEU A 156 1.17 -16.70 13.41
N LEU A 157 1.66 -16.97 12.19
CA LEU A 157 1.83 -15.96 11.16
C LEU A 157 0.47 -15.36 10.73
N PHE A 158 -0.57 -16.18 10.56
CA PHE A 158 -1.90 -15.67 10.24
C PHE A 158 -2.50 -14.86 11.38
N ASP A 159 -2.40 -15.34 12.62
CA ASP A 159 -2.85 -14.59 13.80
C ASP A 159 -2.14 -13.22 13.88
N HIS A 160 -0.85 -13.17 13.55
CA HIS A 160 -0.07 -11.93 13.43
C HIS A 160 -0.57 -11.02 12.31
N ILE A 161 -0.79 -11.55 11.10
CA ILE A 161 -1.32 -10.78 9.97
C ILE A 161 -2.70 -10.19 10.29
N PHE A 162 -3.59 -10.95 10.94
CA PHE A 162 -4.89 -10.45 11.38
C PHE A 162 -4.75 -9.27 12.35
N LEU A 163 -3.85 -9.38 13.33
CA LEU A 163 -3.55 -8.28 14.25
C LEU A 163 -3.03 -7.04 13.50
N THR A 164 -2.08 -7.22 12.58
CA THR A 164 -1.55 -6.13 11.75
C THR A 164 -2.65 -5.45 10.92
N ILE A 165 -3.53 -6.22 10.27
CA ILE A 165 -4.66 -5.68 9.51
C ILE A 165 -5.55 -4.82 10.42
N GLU A 166 -5.95 -5.33 11.59
CA GLU A 166 -6.81 -4.59 12.52
C GLU A 166 -6.14 -3.30 13.03
N LEU A 167 -4.88 -3.36 13.45
CA LEU A 167 -4.14 -2.20 13.97
C LEU A 167 -4.06 -1.08 12.92
N ILE A 168 -3.64 -1.42 11.70
CA ILE A 168 -3.46 -0.44 10.63
C ILE A 168 -4.82 0.10 10.16
N LEU A 169 -5.86 -0.73 10.08
CA LEU A 169 -7.22 -0.26 9.77
C LEU A 169 -7.77 0.70 10.82
N ALA A 170 -7.53 0.39 12.10
CA ALA A 170 -8.01 1.21 13.19
C ALA A 170 -7.37 2.60 13.14
N PHE A 171 -6.04 2.63 12.99
CA PHE A 171 -5.27 3.84 12.77
C PHE A 171 -5.73 4.61 11.52
N HIS A 172 -5.85 3.94 10.38
CA HIS A 172 -6.25 4.56 9.12
C HIS A 172 -7.64 5.21 9.21
N SER A 173 -8.60 4.52 9.82
CA SER A 173 -9.98 5.01 9.95
C SER A 173 -10.13 6.21 10.89
N ALA A 174 -9.15 6.44 11.77
CA ALA A 174 -9.16 7.55 12.71
C ALA A 174 -8.65 8.87 12.11
N ARG A 175 -8.13 8.90 10.86
CA ARG A 175 -7.66 10.14 10.18
C ARG A 175 -8.71 11.23 10.15
N THR A 176 -9.96 10.87 9.87
CA THR A 176 -11.07 11.83 9.73
C THR A 176 -11.24 12.69 10.99
N ARG A 177 -10.68 12.27 12.14
CA ARG A 177 -10.65 13.08 13.36
C ARG A 177 -9.74 14.29 13.28
N MET A 178 -8.59 14.24 12.59
CA MET A 178 -7.70 15.40 12.48
C MET A 178 -8.40 16.57 11.80
N GLU A 179 -9.11 16.28 10.70
CA GLU A 179 -9.91 17.26 9.97
C GLU A 179 -11.04 17.82 10.84
N ASN A 180 -11.65 16.96 11.67
CA ASN A 180 -12.73 17.35 12.57
C ASN A 180 -12.26 18.07 13.84
N ILE A 181 -11.01 17.94 14.28
CA ILE A 181 -10.53 18.59 15.51
C ILE A 181 -10.66 20.11 15.44
N ARG A 182 -10.41 20.69 14.26
CA ARG A 182 -10.59 22.14 14.07
C ARG A 182 -12.05 22.58 14.19
N LEU A 183 -12.99 21.70 13.87
CA LEU A 183 -14.43 21.93 14.01
C LEU A 183 -14.89 21.71 15.46
N LEU A 184 -14.33 20.72 16.14
CA LEU A 184 -14.72 20.32 17.50
C LEU A 184 -14.16 21.25 18.59
N PHE A 185 -13.05 21.94 18.32
CA PHE A 185 -12.40 22.83 19.28
C PHE A 185 -12.18 24.21 18.66
N PRO A 186 -13.18 25.11 18.75
CA PRO A 186 -13.09 26.46 18.21
C PRO A 186 -11.90 27.26 18.76
N GLU A 187 -11.37 26.91 19.94
CA GLU A 187 -10.20 27.57 20.52
C GLU A 187 -8.94 27.37 19.67
N LEU A 188 -8.88 26.28 18.88
CA LEU A 188 -7.78 25.98 17.97
C LEU A 188 -7.78 26.85 16.70
N VAL A 189 -8.86 27.61 16.43
CA VAL A 189 -8.90 28.56 15.29
C VAL A 189 -7.83 29.64 15.41
N SER A 190 -7.38 29.93 16.64
CA SER A 190 -6.34 30.92 16.93
C SER A 190 -4.90 30.39 16.81
N ILE A 191 -4.71 29.09 16.55
CA ILE A 191 -3.38 28.50 16.38
C ILE A 191 -2.75 29.01 15.08
N ASP A 192 -1.45 29.26 15.14
CA ASP A 192 -0.65 29.60 13.97
C ASP A 192 -0.87 28.58 12.83
N PRO A 193 -1.34 29.01 11.65
CA PRO A 193 -1.54 28.13 10.50
C PRO A 193 -0.31 27.30 10.13
N GLN A 194 0.90 27.79 10.41
CA GLN A 194 2.13 27.05 10.15
C GLN A 194 2.24 25.80 11.04
N ILE A 195 1.95 25.92 12.34
CA ILE A 195 1.98 24.80 13.29
C ILE A 195 0.91 23.77 12.92
N TRP A 196 -0.29 24.26 12.58
CA TRP A 196 -1.37 23.39 12.12
C TRP A 196 -0.95 22.60 10.88
N ASN A 197 -0.39 23.27 9.88
CA ASN A 197 0.06 22.63 8.64
C ASN A 197 1.17 21.61 8.90
N GLU A 198 2.08 21.87 9.82
CA GLU A 198 3.12 20.91 10.21
C GLU A 198 2.52 19.63 10.80
N VAL A 199 1.65 19.74 11.80
CA VAL A 199 1.02 18.57 12.45
C VAL A 199 0.08 17.85 11.46
N TYR A 200 -0.61 18.59 10.60
CA TYR A 200 -1.43 18.03 9.54
C TYR A 200 -0.61 17.25 8.51
N GLN A 201 0.54 17.78 8.08
CA GLN A 201 1.46 17.09 7.17
C GLN A 201 2.04 15.84 7.83
N GLU A 202 2.46 15.91 9.10
CA GLU A 202 2.95 14.75 9.86
C GLU A 202 1.86 13.66 9.96
N THR A 203 0.63 14.04 10.28
CA THR A 203 -0.51 13.11 10.35
C THR A 203 -0.83 12.50 8.98
N SER A 204 -0.83 13.33 7.94
CA SER A 204 -1.09 12.90 6.56
C SER A 204 -0.04 11.91 6.07
N PHE A 205 1.23 12.14 6.44
CA PHE A 205 2.32 11.22 6.13
C PHE A 205 2.07 9.83 6.73
N TYR A 206 1.81 9.72 8.04
CA TYR A 206 1.56 8.41 8.67
C TYR A 206 0.27 7.76 8.18
N HIS A 207 -0.75 8.55 7.86
CA HIS A 207 -1.94 8.00 7.21
C HIS A 207 -1.61 7.40 5.84
N GLN A 208 -0.83 8.10 5.02
CA GLN A 208 -0.39 7.59 3.72
C GLN A 208 0.42 6.30 3.87
N MET A 209 1.29 6.21 4.89
CA MET A 209 1.99 4.97 5.24
C MET A 209 1.01 3.84 5.57
N ALA A 210 0.00 4.11 6.40
CA ALA A 210 -1.05 3.15 6.71
C ALA A 210 -1.81 2.70 5.46
N THR A 211 -2.15 3.62 4.55
CA THR A 211 -2.80 3.30 3.28
C THR A 211 -1.94 2.34 2.45
N TYR A 212 -0.65 2.60 2.30
CA TYR A 212 0.25 1.71 1.56
C TYR A 212 0.35 0.31 2.19
N ILE A 213 0.41 0.23 3.51
CA ILE A 213 0.43 -1.05 4.23
C ILE A 213 -0.89 -1.80 4.04
N LEU A 214 -2.04 -1.13 4.11
CA LEU A 214 -3.34 -1.77 3.88
C LEU A 214 -3.48 -2.30 2.46
N LEU A 215 -3.02 -1.52 1.47
CA LEU A 215 -3.00 -1.96 0.07
C LEU A 215 -2.12 -3.19 -0.10
N ASP A 216 -0.91 -3.20 0.47
CA ASP A 216 -0.05 -4.38 0.45
C ASP A 216 -0.71 -5.58 1.17
N LEU A 217 -1.29 -5.41 2.35
CA LEU A 217 -1.97 -6.51 3.06
C LEU A 217 -3.14 -7.09 2.25
N LYS A 218 -3.91 -6.22 1.57
CA LYS A 218 -5.02 -6.61 0.69
C LYS A 218 -4.52 -7.38 -0.53
N GLU A 219 -3.40 -6.97 -1.14
CA GLU A 219 -2.82 -7.59 -2.33
C GLU A 219 -2.04 -8.88 -2.01
N SER A 220 -1.21 -8.85 -0.96
CA SER A 220 -0.31 -9.92 -0.53
C SER A 220 -1.01 -11.04 0.26
N TYR A 221 -2.08 -10.69 0.98
CA TYR A 221 -2.86 -11.63 1.81
C TYR A 221 -4.37 -11.46 1.60
N PRO A 222 -4.88 -11.60 0.36
CA PRO A 222 -6.27 -11.29 0.01
C PRO A 222 -7.25 -12.15 0.81
N VAL A 223 -6.88 -13.37 1.15
CA VAL A 223 -7.74 -14.26 1.91
C VAL A 223 -7.81 -13.86 3.39
N CYS A 224 -6.67 -13.55 4.03
CA CYS A 224 -6.64 -13.00 5.38
C CYS A 224 -7.46 -11.70 5.44
N TRP A 225 -7.29 -10.82 4.45
CA TRP A 225 -8.08 -9.61 4.32
C TRP A 225 -9.59 -9.90 4.28
N ARG A 226 -10.06 -10.79 3.39
CA ARG A 226 -11.49 -11.14 3.29
C ARG A 226 -12.05 -11.72 4.57
N VAL A 227 -11.32 -12.63 5.20
CA VAL A 227 -11.70 -13.23 6.47
C VAL A 227 -11.86 -12.15 7.55
N GLU A 228 -10.88 -11.25 7.66
CA GLU A 228 -10.90 -10.19 8.67
C GLU A 228 -12.06 -9.22 8.43
N MET A 229 -12.27 -8.79 7.19
CA MET A 229 -13.41 -7.94 6.84
C MET A 229 -14.75 -8.63 7.16
N THR A 230 -14.88 -9.92 6.85
CA THR A 230 -16.11 -10.68 7.13
C THR A 230 -16.36 -10.79 8.63
N LYS A 231 -15.31 -11.09 9.40
CA LYS A 231 -15.37 -11.16 10.87
C LYS A 231 -15.80 -9.81 11.46
N ARG A 232 -15.17 -8.72 11.01
CA ARG A 232 -15.51 -7.36 11.40
C ARG A 232 -16.95 -6.99 11.08
N CYS A 233 -17.43 -7.28 9.87
CA CYS A 233 -18.83 -7.06 9.49
C CYS A 233 -19.80 -7.84 10.40
N ALA A 234 -19.50 -9.11 10.68
CA ALA A 234 -20.32 -9.92 11.59
C ALA A 234 -20.34 -9.36 13.02
N GLN A 235 -19.19 -8.92 13.55
CA GLN A 235 -19.12 -8.29 14.86
C GLN A 235 -19.92 -6.98 14.92
N MET A 236 -19.79 -6.14 13.89
CA MET A 236 -20.56 -4.89 13.79
C MET A 236 -22.07 -5.17 13.76
N LEU A 237 -22.53 -6.11 12.93
CA LEU A 237 -23.94 -6.49 12.85
C LEU A 237 -24.49 -6.94 14.20
N LEU A 238 -23.77 -7.82 14.91
CA LEU A 238 -24.17 -8.29 16.24
C LEU A 238 -24.21 -7.15 17.28
N LYS A 239 -23.34 -6.15 17.17
CA LYS A 239 -23.37 -4.96 18.03
C LYS A 239 -24.57 -4.07 17.71
N TYR A 240 -24.90 -3.88 16.44
CA TYR A 240 -26.11 -3.14 16.05
C TYR A 240 -27.39 -3.87 16.51
N GLU A 241 -27.45 -5.19 16.33
CA GLU A 241 -28.54 -6.01 16.85
C GLU A 241 -28.68 -5.86 18.37
N SER A 242 -27.57 -5.89 19.12
CA SER A 242 -27.59 -5.66 20.57
C SER A 242 -28.20 -4.31 20.96
N THR A 243 -27.87 -3.24 20.23
CA THR A 243 -28.44 -1.90 20.45
C THR A 243 -29.94 -1.88 20.13
N ALA A 244 -30.34 -2.42 18.97
CA ALA A 244 -31.75 -2.49 18.58
C ALA A 244 -32.61 -3.29 19.58
N ILE A 245 -32.09 -4.40 20.12
CA ILE A 245 -32.78 -5.18 21.15
C ILE A 245 -32.96 -4.39 22.45
N LYS A 246 -31.98 -3.56 22.84
CA LYS A 246 -32.10 -2.67 24.00
C LYS A 246 -33.17 -1.60 23.77
N GLU A 247 -33.23 -1.01 22.57
CA GLU A 247 -34.24 -0.04 22.20
C GLU A 247 -35.66 -0.65 22.19
N LEU A 248 -35.83 -1.83 21.59
CA LEU A 248 -37.11 -2.56 21.60
C LEU A 248 -37.59 -2.91 23.01
N TYR A 249 -36.67 -3.19 23.93
CA TYR A 249 -37.03 -3.37 25.34
C TYR A 249 -37.46 -2.05 25.98
N GLN A 250 -36.73 -0.95 25.75
CA GLN A 250 -37.06 0.36 26.29
C GLN A 250 -38.43 0.88 25.82
N THR A 251 -38.85 0.50 24.60
CA THR A 251 -40.18 0.83 24.07
C THR A 251 -41.28 -0.13 24.52
N GLY A 252 -40.96 -1.14 25.32
CA GLY A 252 -41.93 -2.14 25.83
C GLY A 252 -42.36 -3.19 24.79
N MET A 253 -41.65 -3.29 23.66
CA MET A 253 -41.94 -4.28 22.60
C MET A 253 -41.37 -5.67 22.90
N LEU A 254 -40.47 -5.79 23.87
CA LEU A 254 -39.86 -7.05 24.30
C LEU A 254 -40.02 -7.28 25.80
N GLY A 255 -40.26 -8.54 26.18
CA GLY A 255 -40.21 -8.94 27.58
C GLY A 255 -38.76 -9.01 28.11
N GLU A 256 -38.58 -8.86 29.43
CA GLU A 256 -37.24 -8.92 30.06
C GLU A 256 -36.54 -10.28 29.84
N THR A 257 -37.31 -11.37 29.83
CA THR A 257 -36.80 -12.72 29.57
C THR A 257 -36.32 -12.89 28.13
N GLU A 258 -37.08 -12.37 27.16
CA GLU A 258 -36.73 -12.41 25.73
C GLU A 258 -35.49 -11.57 25.44
N ARG A 259 -35.45 -10.34 25.98
CA ARG A 259 -34.28 -9.46 25.90
C ARG A 259 -33.03 -10.14 26.41
N SER A 260 -33.09 -10.70 27.63
CA SER A 260 -31.95 -11.35 28.26
C SER A 260 -31.46 -12.55 27.44
N HIS A 261 -32.39 -13.37 26.95
CA HIS A 261 -32.07 -14.53 26.13
C HIS A 261 -31.39 -14.14 24.80
N ILE A 262 -31.93 -13.13 24.09
CA ILE A 262 -31.37 -12.68 22.81
C ILE A 262 -29.98 -12.07 23.03
N LEU A 263 -29.81 -11.24 24.07
CA LEU A 263 -28.52 -10.63 24.38
C LEU A 263 -27.47 -11.69 24.75
N GLU A 264 -27.83 -12.72 25.52
CA GLU A 264 -26.93 -13.83 25.84
C GLU A 264 -26.47 -14.57 24.57
N LEU A 265 -27.39 -14.82 23.63
CA LEU A 265 -27.06 -15.44 22.34
C LEU A 265 -26.11 -14.57 21.50
N ILE A 266 -26.34 -13.26 21.47
CA ILE A 266 -25.47 -12.29 20.78
C ILE A 266 -24.09 -12.27 21.44
N GLU A 267 -24.01 -12.20 22.76
CA GLU A 267 -22.75 -12.20 23.51
C GLU A 267 -21.95 -13.47 23.28
N LYS A 268 -22.60 -14.64 23.27
CA LYS A 268 -21.96 -15.92 22.94
C LYS A 268 -21.39 -15.92 21.51
N LYS A 269 -22.11 -15.36 20.53
CA LYS A 269 -21.62 -15.23 19.14
C LYS A 269 -20.45 -14.25 19.05
N LEU A 270 -20.51 -13.11 19.72
CA LEU A 270 -19.43 -12.13 19.79
C LEU A 270 -18.16 -12.73 20.41
N PHE A 271 -18.32 -13.46 21.53
CA PHE A 271 -17.23 -14.19 22.17
C PHE A 271 -16.60 -15.20 21.21
N ASN A 272 -17.41 -16.00 20.52
CA ASN A 272 -16.90 -16.93 19.53
C ASN A 272 -16.16 -16.21 18.40
N LEU A 273 -16.65 -15.10 17.88
CA LEU A 273 -15.94 -14.34 16.84
C LEU A 273 -14.61 -13.78 17.36
N GLU A 274 -14.56 -13.28 18.59
CA GLU A 274 -13.34 -12.71 19.18
C GLU A 274 -12.25 -13.76 19.40
N PHE A 275 -12.61 -14.92 19.97
CA PHE A 275 -11.66 -15.94 20.44
C PHE A 275 -11.53 -17.17 19.55
N SER A 276 -12.43 -17.40 18.59
CA SER A 276 -12.26 -18.52 17.66
C SER A 276 -11.15 -18.24 16.66
N HIS A 277 -10.23 -19.20 16.53
CA HIS A 277 -9.23 -19.14 15.48
C HIS A 277 -9.90 -19.39 14.13
N VAL A 278 -9.60 -18.52 13.17
CA VAL A 278 -10.04 -18.72 11.79
C VAL A 278 -9.28 -19.92 11.24
N LYS A 279 -10.02 -20.97 10.89
CA LYS A 279 -9.46 -22.09 10.12
C LYS A 279 -9.48 -21.70 8.65
N MET A 280 -8.30 -21.47 8.08
CA MET A 280 -8.20 -21.28 6.63
C MET A 280 -8.49 -22.60 5.89
N PRO A 281 -9.30 -22.56 4.83
CA PRO A 281 -9.40 -23.66 3.88
C PRO A 281 -8.01 -24.00 3.29
N LYS A 282 -7.69 -25.29 3.17
CA LYS A 282 -6.39 -25.76 2.65
C LYS A 282 -6.11 -25.25 1.23
N THR A 283 -7.15 -25.07 0.42
CA THR A 283 -7.05 -24.55 -0.95
C THR A 283 -6.56 -23.11 -0.97
N GLU A 284 -7.09 -22.27 -0.07
CA GLU A 284 -6.69 -20.87 0.06
C GLU A 284 -5.29 -20.72 0.67
N GLN A 285 -4.92 -21.62 1.58
CA GLN A 285 -3.57 -21.66 2.14
C GLN A 285 -2.51 -21.88 1.04
N LYS A 286 -2.76 -22.77 0.08
CA LYS A 286 -1.86 -22.99 -1.06
C LYS A 286 -1.71 -21.75 -1.95
N THR A 287 -2.76 -20.96 -2.12
CA THR A 287 -2.70 -19.69 -2.88
C THR A 287 -1.78 -18.69 -2.21
N ILE A 288 -1.78 -18.63 -0.88
CA ILE A 288 -0.85 -17.78 -0.11
C ILE A 288 0.59 -18.34 -0.23
N GLU A 289 0.77 -19.65 -0.27
CA GLU A 289 2.11 -20.25 -0.41
C GLU A 289 2.69 -20.11 -1.84
N ASN A 290 1.85 -19.95 -2.87
CA ASN A 290 2.29 -19.80 -4.26
C ASN A 290 2.26 -18.34 -4.74
N THR A 291 3.12 -17.51 -4.16
CA THR A 291 3.29 -16.09 -4.53
C THR A 291 3.97 -15.86 -5.87
N PHE A 292 4.62 -16.89 -6.42
CA PHE A 292 5.43 -16.74 -7.63
C PHE A 292 4.61 -16.29 -8.84
N ASP A 293 3.41 -16.86 -9.01
CA ASP A 293 2.50 -16.52 -10.10
C ASP A 293 1.92 -15.09 -10.01
N LEU A 294 2.05 -14.43 -8.86
CA LEU A 294 1.60 -13.06 -8.64
C LEU A 294 2.60 -12.02 -9.15
N LEU A 295 3.86 -12.41 -9.37
CA LEU A 295 4.92 -11.50 -9.81
C LEU A 295 4.70 -11.05 -11.27
N PHE A 296 4.82 -9.74 -11.51
CA PHE A 296 4.49 -9.13 -12.80
C PHE A 296 5.21 -9.78 -14.01
N PHE A 297 6.53 -9.97 -13.95
CA PHE A 297 7.29 -10.51 -15.09
C PHE A 297 7.17 -12.04 -15.23
N VAL A 298 6.70 -12.75 -14.20
CA VAL A 298 6.50 -14.21 -14.26
C VAL A 298 5.41 -14.56 -15.28
N ARG A 299 4.49 -13.64 -15.55
CA ARG A 299 3.45 -13.81 -16.59
C ARG A 299 4.02 -13.90 -18.00
N SER A 300 5.20 -13.30 -18.22
CA SER A 300 5.91 -13.36 -19.51
C SER A 300 6.67 -14.68 -19.69
N ILE A 301 6.83 -15.47 -18.63
CA ILE A 301 7.57 -16.73 -18.66
C ILE A 301 6.66 -17.83 -19.24
N PRO A 302 7.09 -18.57 -20.28
CA PRO A 302 6.35 -19.72 -20.79
C PRO A 302 6.10 -20.76 -19.70
N ASP A 303 4.90 -21.39 -19.69
CA ASP A 303 4.53 -22.38 -18.68
C ASP A 303 5.54 -23.55 -18.56
N SER A 304 6.20 -23.91 -19.66
CA SER A 304 7.25 -24.94 -19.69
C SER A 304 8.50 -24.59 -18.88
N GLU A 305 8.76 -23.30 -18.66
CA GLU A 305 9.95 -22.79 -17.97
C GLU A 305 9.66 -22.26 -16.55
N LYS A 306 8.39 -22.02 -16.23
CA LYS A 306 7.97 -21.46 -14.92
C LYS A 306 8.52 -22.22 -13.74
N LEU A 307 8.45 -23.56 -13.74
CA LEU A 307 8.97 -24.39 -12.63
C LEU A 307 10.48 -24.22 -12.44
N THR A 308 11.23 -24.08 -13.53
CA THR A 308 12.69 -23.86 -13.49
C THR A 308 13.00 -22.49 -12.90
N TRP A 309 12.35 -21.44 -13.39
CA TRP A 309 12.51 -20.08 -12.88
C TRP A 309 12.06 -19.95 -11.43
N GLU A 310 10.96 -20.60 -11.08
CA GLU A 310 10.45 -20.67 -9.71
C GLU A 310 11.48 -21.29 -8.78
N ALA A 311 12.08 -22.43 -9.16
CA ALA A 311 13.13 -23.06 -8.37
C ALA A 311 14.37 -22.16 -8.20
N ILE A 312 14.81 -21.50 -9.28
CA ILE A 312 15.97 -20.59 -9.26
C ILE A 312 15.69 -19.40 -8.34
N ILE A 313 14.56 -18.71 -8.52
CA ILE A 313 14.21 -17.49 -7.78
C ILE A 313 13.91 -17.82 -6.31
N LYS A 314 13.12 -18.87 -6.03
CA LYS A 314 12.81 -19.30 -4.66
C LYS A 314 14.05 -19.76 -3.87
N SER A 315 15.11 -20.19 -4.54
CA SER A 315 16.38 -20.50 -3.87
C SER A 315 17.05 -19.27 -3.24
N LYS A 316 16.68 -18.06 -3.66
CA LYS A 316 17.20 -16.77 -3.20
C LYS A 316 16.21 -16.02 -2.29
N HIS A 317 15.28 -16.74 -1.69
CA HIS A 317 14.22 -16.19 -0.86
C HIS A 317 14.72 -15.71 0.51
N GLU A 318 14.32 -14.50 0.89
CA GLU A 318 14.69 -13.85 2.15
C GLU A 318 13.46 -13.15 2.79
N TRP A 319 13.45 -13.10 4.13
CA TRP A 319 12.44 -12.40 4.93
C TRP A 319 13.10 -11.29 5.73
N PHE A 320 12.48 -10.12 5.74
CA PHE A 320 12.98 -8.92 6.41
C PHE A 320 11.96 -8.34 7.39
N GLN A 321 12.44 -7.84 8.53
CA GLN A 321 11.60 -7.22 9.55
C GLN A 321 11.39 -5.72 9.29
N PRO A 322 10.27 -5.13 9.76
CA PRO A 322 10.05 -3.68 9.74
C PRO A 322 11.24 -2.89 10.30
N GLY A 323 11.73 -1.91 9.55
CA GLY A 323 12.85 -1.04 9.90
C GLY A 323 14.23 -1.58 9.50
N GLU A 324 14.35 -2.80 8.99
CA GLU A 324 15.61 -3.29 8.45
C GLU A 324 16.01 -2.52 7.19
N VAL A 325 17.28 -2.08 7.12
CA VAL A 325 17.84 -1.40 5.96
C VAL A 325 18.38 -2.44 4.98
N LEU A 326 17.82 -2.44 3.78
CA LEU A 326 18.16 -3.37 2.70
C LEU A 326 19.34 -2.86 1.87
N ILE A 327 19.35 -1.55 1.61
CA ILE A 327 20.35 -0.86 0.79
C ILE A 327 20.57 0.54 1.38
N GLU A 328 21.81 0.94 1.63
CA GLU A 328 22.14 2.28 2.14
C GLU A 328 22.55 3.24 1.02
N LYS A 329 22.13 4.51 1.13
CA LYS A 329 22.49 5.57 0.19
C LYS A 329 24.00 5.68 0.00
N GLY A 330 24.43 5.84 -1.26
CA GLY A 330 25.83 6.01 -1.65
C GLY A 330 26.67 4.74 -1.63
N LYS A 331 26.15 3.59 -1.18
CA LYS A 331 26.87 2.32 -1.23
C LYS A 331 26.75 1.65 -2.60
N ILE A 332 27.77 0.88 -2.95
CA ILE A 332 27.74 -0.03 -4.11
C ILE A 332 26.77 -1.16 -3.80
N VAL A 333 25.85 -1.43 -4.72
CA VAL A 333 24.83 -2.45 -4.56
C VAL A 333 25.33 -3.79 -5.09
N SER A 334 25.51 -4.76 -4.20
CA SER A 334 25.90 -6.14 -4.56
C SER A 334 24.71 -7.03 -4.88
N SER A 335 23.49 -6.62 -4.49
CA SER A 335 22.25 -7.36 -4.72
C SER A 335 21.05 -6.42 -4.74
N ALA A 336 20.13 -6.69 -5.66
CA ALA A 336 18.81 -6.10 -5.74
C ALA A 336 17.78 -7.05 -5.07
N TYR A 337 16.58 -6.56 -4.79
CA TYR A 337 15.53 -7.37 -4.17
C TYR A 337 14.21 -7.21 -4.91
N LEU A 338 13.67 -8.33 -5.39
CA LEU A 338 12.31 -8.40 -5.91
C LEU A 338 11.34 -8.56 -4.74
N ILE A 339 10.50 -7.56 -4.51
CA ILE A 339 9.52 -7.55 -3.44
C ILE A 339 8.39 -8.52 -3.81
N VAL A 340 8.20 -9.55 -3.01
CA VAL A 340 7.08 -10.48 -3.16
C VAL A 340 5.91 -9.99 -2.33
N ARG A 341 6.19 -9.57 -1.10
CA ARG A 341 5.22 -9.00 -0.16
C ARG A 341 5.88 -7.93 0.70
N GLY A 342 5.07 -7.04 1.25
CA GLY A 342 5.54 -5.98 2.12
C GLY A 342 5.83 -4.71 1.36
N VAL A 343 6.21 -3.68 2.13
CA VAL A 343 6.45 -2.35 1.62
C VAL A 343 7.87 -1.93 1.96
N VAL A 344 8.57 -1.36 0.98
CA VAL A 344 9.90 -0.78 1.18
C VAL A 344 9.82 0.72 0.93
N GLN A 345 10.34 1.49 1.87
CA GLN A 345 10.49 2.92 1.77
C GLN A 345 11.91 3.23 1.29
N CYS A 346 12.04 4.04 0.24
CA CYS A 346 13.28 4.63 -0.19
C CYS A 346 13.32 6.09 0.24
N GLU A 347 14.24 6.44 1.13
CA GLU A 347 14.49 7.80 1.57
C GLU A 347 15.56 8.44 0.68
N ILE A 348 15.18 9.55 0.03
CA ILE A 348 16.01 10.35 -0.86
C ILE A 348 15.93 11.79 -0.38
N ASP A 349 16.96 12.22 0.35
CA ASP A 349 17.03 13.55 0.95
C ASP A 349 15.82 13.81 1.85
N THR A 350 14.86 14.64 1.42
CA THR A 350 13.62 14.95 2.16
C THR A 350 12.39 14.24 1.59
N HIS A 351 12.55 13.40 0.57
CA HIS A 351 11.47 12.74 -0.14
C HIS A 351 11.49 11.24 0.11
N TYR A 352 10.32 10.62 0.03
CA TYR A 352 10.15 9.18 0.19
C TYR A 352 9.45 8.59 -1.02
N ILE A 353 9.94 7.44 -1.48
CA ILE A 353 9.31 6.64 -2.53
C ILE A 353 8.96 5.29 -1.94
N MET A 354 7.70 4.87 -2.12
CA MET A 354 7.20 3.60 -1.60
C MET A 354 7.19 2.54 -2.70
N TYR A 355 7.77 1.39 -2.39
CA TYR A 355 7.87 0.22 -3.24
C TYR A 355 7.03 -0.89 -2.63
N ARG A 356 6.31 -1.63 -3.48
CA ARG A 356 5.37 -2.68 -3.07
C ARG A 356 5.69 -3.98 -3.80
N SER A 357 4.85 -4.99 -3.59
CA SER A 357 4.91 -6.25 -4.33
C SER A 357 5.12 -6.03 -5.84
N SER A 358 5.93 -6.92 -6.43
CA SER A 358 6.40 -6.91 -7.81
C SER A 358 7.42 -5.83 -8.19
N ASN A 359 7.77 -4.88 -7.33
CA ASN A 359 8.88 -3.96 -7.62
C ASN A 359 10.25 -4.60 -7.36
N ILE A 360 11.30 -4.11 -8.04
CA ILE A 360 12.68 -4.56 -7.81
C ILE A 360 13.55 -3.39 -7.32
N ILE A 361 13.87 -3.37 -6.03
CA ILE A 361 14.71 -2.31 -5.46
C ILE A 361 16.20 -2.55 -5.73
N GLY A 362 16.96 -1.47 -5.96
CA GLY A 362 18.41 -1.52 -6.18
C GLY A 362 18.85 -2.09 -7.54
N ILE A 363 17.92 -2.38 -8.44
CA ILE A 363 18.20 -3.00 -9.74
C ILE A 363 19.03 -2.10 -10.66
N ASP A 364 18.85 -0.79 -10.58
CA ASP A 364 19.59 0.23 -11.31
C ASP A 364 21.07 0.26 -10.92
N ALA A 365 21.34 0.29 -9.61
CA ALA A 365 22.70 0.27 -9.08
C ALA A 365 23.39 -1.09 -9.25
N LEU A 366 22.64 -2.20 -9.23
CA LEU A 366 23.18 -3.52 -9.56
C LEU A 366 23.53 -3.64 -11.05
N PHE A 367 22.70 -3.07 -11.91
CA PHE A 367 22.87 -3.12 -13.37
C PHE A 367 24.08 -2.30 -13.85
N SER A 368 24.25 -1.09 -13.31
CA SER A 368 25.33 -0.20 -13.72
C SER A 368 26.38 -0.06 -12.62
N LYS A 369 27.59 -0.57 -12.87
CA LYS A 369 28.74 -0.48 -11.95
C LYS A 369 29.13 0.96 -11.58
N ASN A 370 28.72 1.93 -12.38
CA ASN A 370 28.99 3.35 -12.16
C ASN A 370 27.96 4.02 -11.25
N LEU A 371 26.89 3.32 -10.89
CA LEU A 371 25.84 3.83 -10.01
C LEU A 371 25.99 3.27 -8.61
N THR A 372 25.79 4.14 -7.63
CA THR A 372 25.57 3.77 -6.23
C THR A 372 24.08 3.89 -5.91
N ALA A 373 23.67 3.31 -4.78
CA ALA A 373 22.30 3.45 -4.32
C ALA A 373 21.93 4.94 -4.13
N TYR A 374 20.89 5.39 -4.82
CA TYR A 374 20.49 6.79 -4.79
C TYR A 374 19.86 7.22 -3.46
N GLY A 375 19.18 6.30 -2.78
CA GLY A 375 18.54 6.50 -1.48
C GLY A 375 18.77 5.32 -0.54
N THR A 376 18.28 5.47 0.70
CA THR A 376 18.28 4.40 1.70
C THR A 376 16.96 3.64 1.64
N TYR A 377 17.04 2.35 1.35
CA TYR A 377 15.89 1.47 1.23
C TYR A 377 15.72 0.69 2.52
N SER A 378 14.58 0.86 3.19
CA SER A 378 14.24 0.17 4.43
C SER A 378 12.83 -0.42 4.40
N VAL A 379 12.64 -1.54 5.10
CA VAL A 379 11.32 -2.17 5.21
C VAL A 379 10.39 -1.27 6.02
N SER A 380 9.20 -0.99 5.50
CA SER A 380 8.21 -0.11 6.13
C SER A 380 6.94 -0.87 6.51
N GLY A 381 6.46 -0.64 7.73
CA GLY A 381 5.18 -1.16 8.22
C GLY A 381 5.19 -2.62 8.67
N GLY A 382 5.31 -3.55 7.72
CA GLY A 382 5.08 -4.99 7.93
C GLY A 382 6.25 -5.88 7.55
N LEU A 383 6.07 -7.19 7.78
CA LEU A 383 7.01 -8.22 7.32
C LEU A 383 7.13 -8.19 5.80
N MET A 384 8.37 -8.19 5.29
CA MET A 384 8.65 -8.19 3.86
C MET A 384 9.21 -9.54 3.41
N GLU A 385 8.64 -10.08 2.34
CA GLU A 385 9.12 -11.26 1.63
C GLU A 385 9.78 -10.79 0.34
N ALA A 386 11.02 -11.23 0.06
CA ALA A 386 11.72 -10.83 -1.16
C ALA A 386 12.54 -11.97 -1.75
N TYR A 387 12.81 -11.88 -3.06
CA TYR A 387 13.84 -12.70 -3.72
C TYR A 387 15.05 -11.84 -4.03
N ARG A 388 16.22 -12.28 -3.56
CA ARG A 388 17.50 -11.62 -3.80
C ARG A 388 17.98 -11.86 -5.23
N ILE A 389 18.36 -10.77 -5.91
CA ILE A 389 18.91 -10.78 -7.27
C ILE A 389 20.36 -10.33 -7.20
N ASP A 390 21.29 -11.25 -7.42
CA ASP A 390 22.70 -10.94 -7.60
C ASP A 390 23.03 -10.70 -9.09
N THR A 391 24.26 -10.27 -9.39
CA THR A 391 24.68 -10.01 -10.77
C THR A 391 24.56 -11.24 -11.66
N THR A 392 24.73 -12.45 -11.12
CA THR A 392 24.63 -13.68 -11.92
C THR A 392 23.19 -13.95 -12.34
N LEU A 393 22.24 -13.82 -11.41
CA LEU A 393 20.82 -13.96 -11.70
C LEU A 393 20.32 -12.82 -12.61
N LEU A 394 20.77 -11.58 -12.38
CA LEU A 394 20.43 -10.45 -13.25
C LEU A 394 20.86 -10.72 -14.70
N ASN A 395 22.09 -11.19 -14.91
CA ASN A 395 22.56 -11.52 -16.26
C ASN A 395 21.73 -12.62 -16.92
N GLN A 396 21.30 -13.64 -16.15
CA GLN A 396 20.40 -14.67 -16.68
C GLN A 396 19.05 -14.08 -17.11
N LEU A 397 18.44 -13.23 -16.26
CA LEU A 397 17.18 -12.55 -16.55
C LEU A 397 17.28 -11.61 -17.77
N LEU A 398 18.43 -10.97 -17.97
CA LEU A 398 18.68 -10.06 -19.09
C LEU A 398 19.04 -10.77 -20.41
N VAL A 399 19.43 -12.05 -20.36
CA VAL A 399 19.69 -12.84 -21.58
C VAL A 399 18.39 -13.36 -22.17
N ASP A 400 17.45 -13.79 -21.32
CA ASP A 400 16.12 -14.27 -21.69
C ASP A 400 15.30 -13.20 -22.42
N ASP A 401 14.87 -13.50 -23.65
CA ASP A 401 14.17 -12.52 -24.49
C ASP A 401 12.72 -12.25 -24.07
N ASN A 402 12.09 -13.16 -23.32
CA ASN A 402 10.74 -12.98 -22.79
C ASN A 402 10.74 -12.12 -21.51
N ILE A 403 11.78 -12.27 -20.68
CA ILE A 403 11.88 -11.60 -19.37
C ILE A 403 12.59 -10.26 -19.47
N ALA A 404 13.64 -10.17 -20.30
CA ALA A 404 14.50 -8.99 -20.36
C ALA A 404 13.76 -7.66 -20.59
N PRO A 405 12.73 -7.55 -21.46
CA PRO A 405 12.00 -6.29 -21.64
C PRO A 405 11.38 -5.77 -20.33
N SER A 406 10.81 -6.66 -19.50
CA SER A 406 10.23 -6.29 -18.21
C SER A 406 11.30 -5.84 -17.21
N ILE A 407 12.47 -6.50 -17.20
CA ILE A 407 13.58 -6.14 -16.32
C ILE A 407 14.22 -4.80 -16.74
N TYR A 408 14.41 -4.57 -18.04
CA TYR A 408 14.88 -3.28 -18.54
C TYR A 408 13.88 -2.15 -18.26
N CYS A 409 12.58 -2.44 -18.32
CA CYS A 409 11.55 -1.49 -17.94
C CYS A 409 11.67 -1.09 -16.47
N GLU A 410 11.90 -2.05 -15.57
CA GLU A 410 12.09 -1.77 -14.13
C GLU A 410 13.38 -0.98 -13.89
N ILE A 411 14.50 -1.35 -14.53
CA ILE A 411 15.76 -0.59 -14.48
C ILE A 411 15.54 0.85 -14.95
N ALA A 412 14.87 1.02 -16.09
CA ALA A 412 14.60 2.33 -16.66
C ALA A 412 13.69 3.17 -15.76
N SER A 413 12.63 2.57 -15.22
CA SER A 413 11.73 3.25 -14.29
C SER A 413 12.48 3.72 -13.05
N HIS A 414 13.36 2.90 -12.48
CA HIS A 414 14.19 3.28 -11.34
C HIS A 414 15.08 4.48 -11.65
N ILE A 415 15.83 4.41 -12.75
CA ILE A 415 16.76 5.49 -13.12
C ILE A 415 15.99 6.79 -13.37
N LEU A 416 14.88 6.73 -14.12
CA LEU A 416 14.09 7.92 -14.43
C LEU A 416 13.44 8.52 -13.19
N SER A 417 12.82 7.70 -12.34
CA SER A 417 12.14 8.16 -11.12
C SER A 417 13.10 8.63 -10.03
N ASN A 418 14.31 8.08 -9.95
CA ASN A 418 15.28 8.45 -8.92
C ASN A 418 16.23 9.56 -9.40
N LYS A 419 16.88 9.37 -10.55
CA LYS A 419 17.95 10.27 -11.03
C LYS A 419 17.43 11.45 -11.85
N TYR A 420 16.36 11.25 -12.62
CA TYR A 420 15.83 12.25 -13.56
C TYR A 420 14.46 12.79 -13.17
N GLN A 421 14.06 12.66 -11.90
CA GLN A 421 12.76 13.12 -11.41
C GLN A 421 12.55 14.63 -11.65
N GLN A 422 13.59 15.45 -11.54
CA GLN A 422 13.49 16.89 -11.80
C GLN A 422 13.23 17.20 -13.28
N ASN A 423 13.65 16.32 -14.18
CA ASN A 423 13.45 16.44 -15.62
C ASN A 423 12.09 15.90 -16.07
N LEU A 424 11.46 15.02 -15.27
CA LEU A 424 10.18 14.40 -15.58
C LEU A 424 9.15 14.76 -14.52
N LYS A 425 8.12 15.53 -14.91
CA LYS A 425 6.97 15.83 -14.04
C LYS A 425 5.99 14.65 -13.92
N LEU A 426 6.51 13.44 -13.81
CA LEU A 426 5.75 12.20 -13.73
C LEU A 426 6.07 11.48 -12.42
N ASN A 427 5.05 10.95 -11.76
CA ASN A 427 5.25 10.03 -10.65
C ASN A 427 5.73 8.64 -11.17
N ARG A 428 6.20 7.78 -10.27
CA ARG A 428 6.74 6.46 -10.64
C ARG A 428 5.75 5.60 -11.44
N LEU A 429 4.47 5.63 -11.07
CA LEU A 429 3.43 4.88 -11.76
C LEU A 429 3.26 5.36 -13.20
N GLN A 430 3.20 6.68 -13.39
CA GLN A 430 3.14 7.31 -14.71
C GLN A 430 4.39 6.99 -15.53
N VAL A 431 5.58 7.02 -14.95
CA VAL A 431 6.82 6.59 -15.62
C VAL A 431 6.74 5.13 -16.06
N THR A 432 6.24 4.24 -15.20
CA THR A 432 6.06 2.82 -15.54
C THR A 432 5.08 2.65 -16.70
N LEU A 433 3.92 3.32 -16.65
CA LEU A 433 2.91 3.29 -17.70
C LEU A 433 3.42 3.88 -19.02
N LEU A 434 4.22 4.95 -18.96
CA LEU A 434 4.89 5.54 -20.12
C LEU A 434 5.79 4.50 -20.79
N LEU A 435 6.68 3.88 -20.01
CA LEU A 435 7.65 2.91 -20.53
C LEU A 435 6.97 1.64 -21.09
N GLN A 436 5.90 1.17 -20.47
CA GLN A 436 5.20 -0.04 -20.89
C GLN A 436 4.29 0.16 -22.11
N ASN A 437 3.58 1.28 -22.17
CA ASN A 437 2.46 1.43 -23.11
C ASN A 437 2.68 2.47 -24.21
N ARG A 438 3.62 3.41 -24.01
CA ARG A 438 3.79 4.58 -24.89
C ARG A 438 5.18 4.67 -25.49
N ALA A 439 6.19 4.29 -24.73
CA ALA A 439 7.56 4.31 -25.20
C ALA A 439 7.81 3.17 -26.20
N LYS A 440 8.53 3.50 -27.28
CA LYS A 440 9.12 2.51 -28.18
C LYS A 440 10.39 1.97 -27.52
N PHE A 441 10.46 0.64 -27.39
CA PHE A 441 11.59 -0.05 -26.79
C PHE A 441 12.50 -0.64 -27.88
N TYR A 442 13.80 -0.36 -27.78
CA TYR A 442 14.83 -0.86 -28.71
C TYR A 442 15.87 -1.69 -27.95
N ARG A 443 16.13 -2.91 -28.43
CA ARG A 443 17.16 -3.83 -27.88
C ARG A 443 17.73 -4.73 -28.97
N LYS A 444 19.04 -5.01 -28.91
CA LYS A 444 19.74 -5.95 -29.82
C LYS A 444 19.62 -5.60 -31.32
N GLN A 445 19.38 -4.34 -31.67
CA GLN A 445 19.21 -3.92 -33.06
C GLN A 445 20.51 -3.33 -33.61
N ASN A 446 21.19 -4.06 -34.49
CA ASN A 446 22.44 -3.59 -35.07
C ASN A 446 22.19 -2.73 -36.31
N GLY A 447 22.61 -1.48 -36.28
CA GLY A 447 22.51 -0.56 -37.43
C GLY A 447 21.09 -0.06 -37.70
N LEU A 448 20.19 -0.13 -36.72
CA LEU A 448 18.89 0.49 -36.85
C LEU A 448 19.04 2.01 -36.77
N LEU A 449 18.60 2.70 -37.83
CA LEU A 449 18.46 4.15 -37.83
C LEU A 449 17.07 4.49 -37.27
N ILE A 450 17.03 5.22 -36.16
CA ILE A 450 15.78 5.79 -35.61
C ILE A 450 15.73 7.28 -35.91
N HIS A 451 14.59 7.74 -36.43
CA HIS A 451 14.30 9.16 -36.58
C HIS A 451 13.56 9.64 -35.33
N VAL A 452 14.13 10.63 -34.64
CA VAL A 452 13.55 11.23 -33.43
C VAL A 452 13.10 12.66 -33.77
N GLU A 453 11.84 12.98 -33.50
CA GLU A 453 11.24 14.28 -33.87
C GLU A 453 11.65 15.39 -32.90
N GLU A 454 11.25 16.63 -33.20
CA GLU A 454 11.42 17.75 -32.28
C GLU A 454 10.65 17.50 -30.97
N TYR A 455 11.28 17.77 -29.83
CA TYR A 455 10.79 17.54 -28.46
C TYR A 455 10.59 16.09 -28.03
N ASP A 456 10.87 15.11 -28.90
CA ASP A 456 10.90 13.72 -28.48
C ASP A 456 11.99 13.50 -27.42
N ARG A 457 11.79 12.44 -26.63
CA ARG A 457 12.75 11.99 -25.62
C ARG A 457 13.47 10.76 -26.10
N LEU A 458 14.76 10.68 -25.75
CA LEU A 458 15.52 9.45 -25.76
C LEU A 458 16.03 9.18 -24.35
N PHE A 459 15.83 7.95 -23.91
CA PHE A 459 16.46 7.43 -22.71
C PHE A 459 17.29 6.19 -23.07
N LEU A 460 18.61 6.36 -23.05
CA LEU A 460 19.59 5.30 -23.24
C LEU A 460 19.87 4.64 -21.89
N VAL A 461 19.52 3.36 -21.76
CA VAL A 461 19.78 2.55 -20.56
C VAL A 461 21.16 1.93 -20.63
N ALA A 462 21.56 1.43 -21.80
CA ALA A 462 22.86 0.81 -22.03
C ALA A 462 23.26 0.84 -23.51
N GLY A 463 24.55 0.59 -23.76
CA GLY A 463 25.17 0.59 -25.09
C GLY A 463 25.62 1.96 -25.54
N SER A 464 25.97 2.06 -26.83
CA SER A 464 26.34 3.32 -27.48
C SER A 464 25.34 3.71 -28.55
N ILE A 465 25.26 5.01 -28.81
CA ILE A 465 24.50 5.58 -29.92
C ILE A 465 25.38 6.60 -30.64
N SER A 466 25.18 6.74 -31.95
CA SER A 466 25.82 7.78 -32.75
C SER A 466 24.79 8.65 -33.45
N TYR A 467 25.01 9.96 -33.45
CA TYR A 467 24.16 10.93 -34.13
C TYR A 467 24.63 11.16 -35.56
N CYS A 468 23.71 11.12 -36.51
CA CYS A 468 23.99 11.50 -37.89
C CYS A 468 23.75 13.00 -38.09
N SER A 469 24.41 13.87 -37.30
CA SER A 469 24.27 15.33 -37.42
C SER A 469 25.56 15.99 -37.93
N LYS A 470 25.49 16.66 -39.08
CA LYS A 470 26.51 17.59 -39.61
C LYS A 470 27.97 17.06 -39.62
N GLY A 471 28.17 15.76 -39.80
CA GLY A 471 29.50 15.17 -39.99
C GLY A 471 30.29 14.87 -38.71
N GLU A 472 29.73 15.10 -37.52
CA GLU A 472 30.34 14.73 -36.24
C GLU A 472 29.61 13.52 -35.62
N ASN A 473 30.30 12.38 -35.55
CA ASN A 473 29.82 11.20 -34.84
C ASN A 473 30.09 11.37 -33.35
N LEU A 474 29.13 11.95 -32.62
CA LEU A 474 29.16 11.96 -31.16
C LEU A 474 28.70 10.59 -30.64
N VAL A 475 29.59 9.88 -29.94
CA VAL A 475 29.33 8.58 -29.33
C VAL A 475 29.05 8.78 -27.83
N TYR A 476 27.97 8.19 -27.33
CA TYR A 476 27.62 8.22 -25.91
C TYR A 476 27.58 6.81 -25.34
N ASP A 477 28.47 6.52 -24.40
CA ASP A 477 28.68 5.17 -23.84
C ASP A 477 28.12 5.01 -22.42
N SER A 478 27.07 5.76 -22.07
CA SER A 478 26.54 5.75 -20.70
C SER A 478 25.04 6.04 -20.66
N ILE A 479 24.45 5.78 -19.49
CA ILE A 479 23.04 6.12 -19.21
C ILE A 479 22.79 7.59 -19.53
N LEU A 480 21.92 7.86 -20.48
CA LEU A 480 21.65 9.21 -21.01
C LEU A 480 20.15 9.45 -21.08
N PHE A 481 19.71 10.60 -20.58
CA PHE A 481 18.39 11.16 -20.85
C PHE A 481 18.56 12.43 -21.69
N LYS A 482 17.93 12.47 -22.87
CA LYS A 482 18.06 13.59 -23.81
C LYS A 482 16.70 14.04 -24.35
N VAL A 483 16.51 15.34 -24.37
CA VAL A 483 15.40 16.03 -25.05
C VAL A 483 15.94 16.61 -26.35
N PHE A 484 15.27 16.31 -27.47
CA PHE A 484 15.68 16.84 -28.77
C PHE A 484 15.01 18.18 -29.05
N GLN A 485 15.78 19.15 -29.53
CA GLN A 485 15.28 20.46 -29.97
C GLN A 485 15.14 20.57 -31.49
N THR A 486 15.60 19.55 -32.21
CA THR A 486 15.53 19.44 -33.66
C THR A 486 15.42 17.97 -34.04
N PRO A 487 14.74 17.65 -35.16
CA PRO A 487 14.70 16.29 -35.68
C PRO A 487 16.11 15.73 -35.84
N THR A 488 16.33 14.51 -35.36
CA THR A 488 17.67 13.91 -35.31
C THR A 488 17.61 12.43 -35.64
N ASP A 489 18.49 11.99 -36.55
CA ASP A 489 18.69 10.58 -36.84
C ASP A 489 19.74 9.99 -35.90
N ILE A 490 19.40 8.85 -35.30
CA ILE A 490 20.24 8.15 -34.33
C ILE A 490 20.47 6.74 -34.82
N LEU A 491 21.73 6.35 -34.93
CA LEU A 491 22.12 4.99 -35.26
C LEU A 491 22.35 4.21 -33.97
N LEU A 492 21.62 3.10 -33.80
CA LEU A 492 21.73 2.21 -32.66
C LEU A 492 22.78 1.13 -32.90
N ASP A 493 23.55 0.82 -31.87
CA ASP A 493 24.47 -0.30 -31.86
C ASP A 493 23.78 -1.60 -31.38
N ARG A 494 24.45 -2.74 -31.57
CA ARG A 494 23.92 -4.05 -31.17
C ARG A 494 23.71 -4.19 -29.65
N SER A 495 24.46 -3.45 -28.84
CA SER A 495 24.36 -3.46 -27.38
C SER A 495 23.34 -2.46 -26.83
N THR A 496 22.76 -1.62 -27.69
CA THR A 496 21.88 -0.54 -27.28
C THR A 496 20.61 -1.09 -26.64
N VAL A 497 20.27 -0.50 -25.50
CA VAL A 497 18.96 -0.59 -24.87
C VAL A 497 18.45 0.82 -24.67
N ALA A 498 17.40 1.18 -25.40
CA ALA A 498 16.88 2.54 -25.41
C ALA A 498 15.35 2.59 -25.43
N TYR A 499 14.82 3.68 -24.92
CA TYR A 499 13.42 4.04 -24.98
C TYR A 499 13.28 5.39 -25.69
N THR A 500 12.29 5.51 -26.58
CA THR A 500 11.87 6.81 -27.13
C THR A 500 10.38 7.03 -26.95
N TRP A 501 9.96 8.25 -26.67
CA TRP A 501 8.54 8.63 -26.58
C TRP A 501 8.35 10.11 -26.91
N LYS A 502 7.10 10.48 -27.22
CA LYS A 502 6.76 11.86 -27.56
C LYS A 502 6.49 12.69 -26.32
N ASN A 503 6.76 14.00 -26.38
CA ASN A 503 6.40 14.94 -25.30
C ASN A 503 4.88 14.93 -25.01
N GLU A 504 4.08 14.67 -26.04
CA GLU A 504 2.62 14.53 -25.92
C GLU A 504 2.20 13.36 -25.02
N ASP A 505 2.97 12.27 -24.98
CA ASP A 505 2.69 11.12 -24.10
C ASP A 505 2.90 11.49 -22.63
N GLU A 506 3.89 12.33 -22.31
CA GLU A 506 4.08 12.87 -20.96
C GLU A 506 2.89 13.75 -20.56
N ILE A 507 2.51 14.69 -21.43
CA ILE A 507 1.38 15.60 -21.19
C ILE A 507 0.08 14.81 -21.00
N TYR A 508 -0.13 13.76 -21.80
CA TYR A 508 -1.30 12.89 -21.69
C TYR A 508 -1.37 12.21 -20.31
N LEU A 509 -0.25 11.71 -19.79
CA LEU A 509 -0.21 11.05 -18.49
C LEU A 509 -0.40 12.01 -17.32
N VAL A 510 0.12 13.24 -17.41
CA VAL A 510 -0.12 14.29 -16.41
C VAL A 510 -1.58 14.76 -16.41
N LYS A 511 -2.19 14.94 -17.59
CA LYS A 511 -3.59 15.40 -17.67
C LYS A 511 -4.59 14.34 -17.24
N ASN A 512 -4.25 13.07 -17.43
CA ASN A 512 -5.07 11.95 -17.01
C ASN A 512 -4.66 11.44 -15.62
N ASP A 513 -4.58 12.35 -14.65
CA ASP A 513 -4.49 12.00 -13.23
C ASP A 513 -5.66 11.08 -12.80
N THR A 514 -6.77 11.11 -13.55
CA THR A 514 -7.94 10.21 -13.42
C THR A 514 -7.79 8.86 -14.11
N ILE A 515 -6.60 8.49 -14.62
CA ILE A 515 -6.21 7.08 -14.68
C ILE A 515 -6.00 6.63 -13.23
N ASN A 516 -7.09 6.65 -12.46
CA ASN A 516 -7.34 5.83 -11.30
C ASN A 516 -7.00 4.43 -11.75
N SER A 517 -5.75 4.03 -11.56
CA SER A 517 -5.28 2.76 -10.99
C SER A 517 -6.08 1.50 -11.33
N ARG A 518 -6.85 1.48 -12.43
CA ARG A 518 -7.37 0.33 -13.15
C ARG A 518 -6.19 -0.31 -13.87
N PHE A 519 -5.12 -0.57 -13.12
CA PHE A 519 -4.38 -1.79 -13.33
C PHE A 519 -5.42 -2.88 -13.39
N SER A 520 -5.36 -3.63 -14.48
CA SER A 520 -6.07 -4.88 -14.59
C SER A 520 -5.44 -5.85 -13.59
N ILE A 521 -5.78 -5.71 -12.32
CA ILE A 521 -5.93 -6.84 -11.40
C ILE A 521 -7.07 -7.64 -12.01
N GLN A 522 -6.78 -8.41 -13.07
CA GLN A 522 -7.80 -9.11 -13.84
C GLN A 522 -8.42 -10.20 -12.95
N ASN A 523 -9.75 -10.15 -12.89
CA ASN A 523 -10.66 -11.28 -12.71
C ASN A 523 -10.66 -12.02 -11.37
N PHE A 524 -10.58 -11.30 -10.25
CA PHE A 524 -11.27 -11.71 -9.03
C PHE A 524 -12.27 -10.62 -8.59
N GLY A 525 -13.30 -10.38 -9.41
CA GLY A 525 -14.32 -9.37 -9.16
C GLY A 525 -13.77 -7.94 -9.23
N SER A 526 -14.49 -7.03 -9.86
CA SER A 526 -14.16 -5.61 -9.84
C SER A 526 -14.24 -5.07 -8.40
N ILE A 527 -13.13 -5.02 -7.69
CA ILE A 527 -13.00 -4.27 -6.45
C ILE A 527 -12.25 -3.00 -6.83
N SER A 528 -12.91 -1.84 -6.73
CA SER A 528 -12.24 -0.55 -6.96
C SER A 528 -11.05 -0.39 -6.00
N ASN A 529 -10.09 0.45 -6.38
CA ASN A 529 -8.99 0.85 -5.50
C ASN A 529 -9.42 1.79 -4.38
N ASP A 530 -10.72 2.11 -4.32
CA ASP A 530 -11.27 2.70 -3.13
C ASP A 530 -11.24 1.61 -2.05
N LEU A 531 -10.50 1.87 -0.97
CA LEU A 531 -10.86 1.25 0.30
C LEU A 531 -12.27 1.74 0.60
N ILE A 532 -13.30 1.00 0.13
CA ILE A 532 -14.70 1.32 0.38
C ILE A 532 -14.93 1.07 1.87
N TYR A 533 -14.65 2.09 2.67
CA TYR A 533 -15.22 2.21 3.98
C TYR A 533 -16.67 2.66 3.76
N PRO A 534 -17.65 2.01 4.38
CA PRO A 534 -18.95 2.63 4.47
C PRO A 534 -18.78 3.97 5.21
N ARG A 535 -19.01 5.07 4.48
CA ARG A 535 -19.08 6.43 5.02
C ARG A 535 -20.38 6.51 5.80
N TYR A 536 -20.28 6.62 7.13
CA TYR A 536 -21.44 6.87 7.97
C TYR A 536 -21.32 8.31 8.50
N SER A 537 -22.13 9.21 7.95
CA SER A 537 -22.41 10.47 8.61
C SER A 537 -23.18 10.14 9.89
N ALA A 538 -22.55 10.34 11.05
CA ALA A 538 -23.30 10.50 12.27
C ALA A 538 -24.00 11.85 12.13
N GLN A 539 -25.27 11.87 11.68
CA GLN A 539 -26.12 13.01 12.00
C GLN A 539 -26.22 13.04 13.53
N LEU A 540 -25.68 14.10 14.12
CA LEU A 540 -26.04 14.51 15.47
C LEU A 540 -27.54 14.78 15.42
N VAL A 541 -28.34 13.81 15.84
CA VAL A 541 -29.72 14.07 16.19
C VAL A 541 -29.64 14.88 17.47
N GLU A 542 -29.84 16.20 17.35
CA GLU A 542 -30.16 17.03 18.51
C GLU A 542 -31.42 16.42 19.14
N LEU A 543 -31.26 15.77 20.29
CA LEU A 543 -32.38 15.43 21.14
C LEU A 543 -32.92 16.75 21.68
N SER A 544 -33.89 17.33 20.97
CA SER A 544 -34.77 18.34 21.54
C SER A 544 -35.50 17.69 22.71
N GLU A 545 -35.31 18.25 23.90
CA GLU A 545 -35.92 17.85 25.17
C GLU A 545 -37.43 17.55 25.00
N TYR A 546 -37.85 16.39 25.50
CA TYR A 546 -39.24 16.07 25.85
C TYR A 546 -39.28 15.63 27.31
#